data_AF-J9H837-F1
#
_entry.id   AF-J9H837-F1
#
_cell.length_a   1.000
_cell.length_b   1.000
_cell.length_c   1.000
_cell.angle_alpha   90.00
_cell.angle_beta   90.00
_cell.angle_gamma   90.00
#
_symmetry.space_group_name_H-M   'P 1'
#
loop_
_entity.id
_entity.type
_entity.pdbx_description
1 polymer ?
#
loop_
_entity_poly.entity_id
_entity_poly.type
_entity_poly.pdbx_seq_one_letter_code
_entity_poly.pdbx_strand_id
1 'polypeptide(L)'
;MKHMLQICCKNNNISKEFPIGSTLLEIYQGLNLDLPYPVVSAKVNNRSEGLNFRVFNNKDVEFLDVRDPSGMRTYVRSLCFILYKAVRELYPEGKLLVEHPVSKGYFCNLILGRPIELEDVKNLKQRMQDIIAEDIPFRRTECHTTEAVRIFSEQGMDDKVKLLETSGTLYTYYYTLGDTVDYYYGNLLPSTGFIKLFDLVKYYDGLLLRIPNKENPLVLEDVIKQEKMLDVFSEYLRWNYIMGLGNVGDINQACEEGHATDLIKVAEALQEKKIAQIADTIYHRSEEGKQVRLVLISGPSSSGKTTFSKRLSIQLMTNGLRPYPIALDNYFVNREETPRDENGDYDYESLYALDLKLFNQQLQALLKGEEVDLPTFNFTTGKREFHGDKLRIDNRTVLILEGIHALNPELTPQIPDINKFKIYVSALTTISLDDHNWIPTTDNRLLRRIVRDFNYRGYSARETISRWPSVRIGEEKWIFPYQENADIMFNSAMLFEFAVLRYHAEPILNSVPRNCPEYAEAYRLLKFIKYFTPVPDNEVPPTSLLREFFGGSSFKY
;
A
#
# COMPACT_ATOMS: atom_id res chain seq x y z
N MET A 1 -17.84 -39.11 25.78
CA MET A 1 -16.99 -37.99 26.22
C MET A 1 -16.88 -37.01 25.06
N LYS A 2 -17.11 -35.70 25.26
CA LYS A 2 -16.75 -34.72 24.23
C LYS A 2 -15.23 -34.74 24.12
N HIS A 3 -14.69 -35.04 22.93
CA HIS A 3 -13.26 -34.93 22.72
C HIS A 3 -12.86 -33.46 22.93
N MET A 4 -11.82 -33.25 23.73
CA MET A 4 -11.28 -31.94 24.06
C MET A 4 -10.02 -31.70 23.23
N LEU A 5 -9.73 -30.44 22.92
CA LEU A 5 -8.48 -29.99 22.35
C LEU A 5 -7.83 -28.96 23.27
N GLN A 6 -6.52 -28.89 23.25
CA GLN A 6 -5.74 -27.93 24.01
C GLN A 6 -5.49 -26.67 23.18
N ILE A 7 -5.92 -25.52 23.69
CA ILE A 7 -5.57 -24.20 23.13
C ILE A 7 -4.49 -23.58 23.99
N CYS A 8 -3.37 -23.20 23.36
CA CYS A 8 -2.32 -22.38 23.95
C CYS A 8 -2.60 -20.91 23.60
N CYS A 9 -3.03 -20.12 24.58
CA CYS A 9 -3.32 -18.70 24.40
C CYS A 9 -2.04 -17.88 24.57
N LYS A 10 -1.59 -17.19 23.51
CA LYS A 10 -0.38 -16.35 23.55
C LYS A 10 -0.56 -15.05 24.32
N ASN A 11 -1.79 -14.53 24.43
CA ASN A 11 -2.04 -13.25 25.12
C ASN A 11 -1.71 -13.31 26.62
N ASN A 12 -1.88 -14.47 27.25
CA ASN A 12 -1.65 -14.68 28.69
C ASN A 12 -0.73 -15.89 28.98
N ASN A 13 -0.20 -16.55 27.95
CA ASN A 13 0.62 -17.77 28.03
C ASN A 13 -0.03 -18.93 28.79
N ILE A 14 -1.37 -19.03 28.76
CA ILE A 14 -2.13 -20.11 29.41
C ILE A 14 -2.60 -21.14 28.38
N SER A 15 -2.48 -22.42 28.72
CA SER A 15 -3.12 -23.51 27.98
C SER A 15 -4.41 -23.95 28.66
N LYS A 16 -5.50 -24.05 27.90
CA LYS A 16 -6.82 -24.49 28.41
C LYS A 16 -7.50 -25.43 27.42
N GLU A 17 -8.28 -26.38 27.95
CA GLU A 17 -9.03 -27.34 27.14
C GLU A 17 -10.39 -26.80 26.72
N PHE A 18 -10.75 -27.05 25.46
CA PHE A 18 -12.03 -26.69 24.87
C PHE A 18 -12.60 -27.86 24.08
N PRO A 19 -13.94 -28.00 23.95
CA PRO A 19 -14.53 -29.02 23.10
C PRO A 19 -14.08 -28.90 21.64
N ILE A 20 -13.86 -30.02 20.96
CA ILE A 20 -13.63 -30.03 19.51
C ILE A 20 -14.78 -29.31 18.78
N GLY A 21 -14.42 -28.43 17.84
CA GLY A 21 -15.36 -27.63 17.06
C GLY A 21 -15.72 -26.29 17.69
N SER A 22 -15.16 -25.95 18.87
CA SER A 22 -15.34 -24.63 19.47
C SER A 22 -14.86 -23.52 18.54
N THR A 23 -15.63 -22.44 18.47
CA THR A 23 -15.26 -21.21 17.77
C THR A 23 -14.22 -20.43 18.56
N LEU A 24 -13.46 -19.57 17.88
CA LEU A 24 -12.53 -18.66 18.54
C LEU A 24 -13.26 -17.69 19.49
N LEU A 25 -14.51 -17.32 19.20
CA LEU A 25 -15.34 -16.51 20.08
C LEU A 25 -15.66 -17.23 21.41
N GLU A 26 -16.07 -18.50 21.36
CA GLU A 26 -16.31 -19.32 22.55
C GLU A 26 -15.01 -19.54 23.35
N ILE A 27 -13.89 -19.75 22.64
CA ILE A 27 -12.56 -19.89 23.26
C ILE A 27 -12.17 -18.60 23.98
N TYR A 28 -12.34 -17.44 23.34
CA TYR A 28 -12.08 -16.13 23.94
C TYR A 28 -12.87 -15.92 25.23
N GLN A 29 -14.18 -16.18 25.18
CA GLN A 29 -15.07 -16.06 26.35
C GLN A 29 -14.63 -17.01 27.48
N GLY A 30 -14.17 -18.21 27.16
CA GLY A 30 -13.70 -19.17 28.16
C GLY A 30 -12.31 -18.87 28.73
N LEU A 31 -11.50 -18.01 28.10
CA LEU A 31 -10.17 -17.64 28.59
C LEU A 31 -10.18 -16.44 29.54
N ASN A 32 -11.29 -15.70 29.63
CA ASN A 32 -11.43 -14.49 30.46
C ASN A 32 -10.26 -13.51 30.26
N LEU A 33 -9.92 -13.22 29.01
CA LEU A 33 -8.85 -12.29 28.67
C LEU A 33 -9.27 -10.85 28.94
N ASP A 34 -8.39 -10.11 29.61
CA ASP A 34 -8.51 -8.65 29.77
C ASP A 34 -7.69 -7.97 28.67
N LEU A 35 -8.33 -7.66 27.54
CA LEU A 35 -7.74 -6.88 26.46
C LEU A 35 -8.26 -5.44 26.57
N PRO A 36 -7.41 -4.42 26.31
CA PRO A 36 -7.79 -3.02 26.48
C PRO A 36 -8.90 -2.57 25.52
N TYR A 37 -9.10 -3.30 24.42
CA TYR A 37 -10.12 -3.02 23.41
C TYR A 37 -10.83 -4.31 22.98
N PRO A 38 -12.04 -4.20 22.38
CA PRO A 38 -12.79 -5.35 21.91
C PRO A 38 -11.99 -6.21 20.91
N VAL A 39 -12.06 -7.52 21.11
CA VAL A 39 -11.47 -8.49 20.19
C VAL A 39 -12.23 -8.50 18.86
N VAL A 40 -11.48 -8.54 17.76
CA VAL A 40 -12.05 -8.51 16.40
C VAL A 40 -11.63 -9.72 15.56
N SER A 41 -10.48 -10.32 15.84
CA SER A 41 -9.95 -11.49 15.13
C SER A 41 -8.92 -12.24 15.99
N ALA A 42 -8.34 -13.32 15.48
CA ALA A 42 -7.19 -13.96 16.12
C ALA A 42 -6.17 -14.50 15.10
N LYS A 43 -4.93 -14.70 15.54
CA LYS A 43 -3.94 -15.55 14.83
C LYS A 43 -4.04 -16.97 15.37
N VAL A 44 -4.30 -17.94 14.49
CA VAL A 44 -4.30 -19.39 14.77
C VAL A 44 -3.08 -20.01 14.11
N ASN A 45 -2.09 -20.45 14.89
CA ASN A 45 -0.77 -20.87 14.39
C ASN A 45 -0.18 -19.86 13.39
N ASN A 46 -0.19 -18.58 13.78
CA ASN A 46 0.24 -17.43 12.97
C ASN A 46 -0.62 -17.11 11.73
N ARG A 47 -1.77 -17.77 11.50
CA ARG A 47 -2.71 -17.39 10.41
C ARG A 47 -3.85 -16.55 10.95
N SER A 48 -4.15 -15.41 10.33
CA SER A 48 -5.30 -14.57 10.74
C SER A 48 -6.62 -15.26 10.37
N GLU A 49 -7.47 -15.45 11.38
CA GLU A 49 -8.79 -16.07 11.29
C GLU A 49 -9.85 -15.18 11.98
N GLY A 50 -11.09 -15.24 11.49
CA GLY A 50 -12.23 -14.54 12.10
C GLY A 50 -12.73 -15.28 13.34
N LEU A 51 -13.44 -14.58 14.24
CA LEU A 51 -13.84 -15.16 15.54
C LEU A 51 -14.84 -16.34 15.43
N ASN A 52 -15.54 -16.47 14.29
CA ASN A 52 -16.40 -17.63 14.00
C ASN A 52 -15.63 -18.86 13.51
N PHE A 53 -14.31 -18.78 13.34
CA PHE A 53 -13.48 -19.91 12.94
C PHE A 53 -13.52 -21.03 13.99
N ARG A 54 -13.76 -22.27 13.54
CA ARG A 54 -13.84 -23.45 14.40
C ARG A 54 -12.51 -24.19 14.45
N VAL A 55 -12.13 -24.59 15.66
CA VAL A 55 -10.88 -25.31 15.90
C VAL A 55 -11.15 -26.80 16.10
N PHE A 56 -10.39 -27.64 15.39
CA PHE A 56 -10.53 -29.11 15.43
C PHE A 56 -9.30 -29.88 15.91
N ASN A 57 -8.20 -29.16 16.16
CA ASN A 57 -6.92 -29.73 16.61
C ASN A 57 -6.29 -28.77 17.62
N ASN A 58 -5.26 -29.19 18.35
CA ASN A 58 -4.52 -28.28 19.24
C ASN A 58 -3.93 -27.10 18.44
N LYS A 59 -4.01 -25.89 19.00
CA LYS A 59 -3.58 -24.65 18.35
C LYS A 59 -2.96 -23.67 19.34
N ASP A 60 -2.03 -22.88 18.83
CA ASP A 60 -1.65 -21.60 19.41
C ASP A 60 -2.59 -20.52 18.89
N VAL A 61 -3.17 -19.75 19.80
CA VAL A 61 -4.13 -18.69 19.50
C VAL A 61 -3.68 -17.37 20.13
N GLU A 62 -3.68 -16.30 19.35
CA GLU A 62 -3.42 -14.93 19.80
C GLU A 62 -4.59 -14.05 19.36
N PHE A 63 -5.38 -13.57 20.30
CA PHE A 63 -6.51 -12.68 20.06
C PHE A 63 -6.04 -11.26 19.79
N LEU A 64 -6.70 -10.61 18.83
CA LEU A 64 -6.32 -9.32 18.29
C LEU A 64 -7.45 -8.31 18.44
N ASP A 65 -7.10 -7.12 18.89
CA ASP A 65 -7.95 -5.93 18.79
C ASP A 65 -7.66 -5.16 17.48
N VAL A 66 -8.32 -4.02 17.27
CA VAL A 66 -8.18 -3.24 16.04
C VAL A 66 -6.81 -2.55 15.87
N ARG A 67 -5.94 -2.54 16.89
CA ARG A 67 -4.59 -1.96 16.78
C ARG A 67 -3.66 -2.87 15.96
N ASP A 68 -3.91 -4.18 15.96
CA ASP A 68 -3.20 -5.10 15.07
C ASP A 68 -3.67 -4.89 13.61
N PRO A 69 -2.76 -4.80 12.63
CA PRO A 69 -3.12 -4.62 11.22
C PRO A 69 -4.12 -5.67 10.67
N SER A 70 -4.05 -6.91 11.14
CA SER A 70 -5.02 -7.96 10.76
C SER A 70 -6.39 -7.73 11.39
N GLY A 71 -6.41 -7.23 12.62
CA GLY A 71 -7.63 -6.81 13.30
C GLY A 71 -8.31 -5.65 12.57
N MET A 72 -7.55 -4.59 12.27
CA MET A 72 -8.06 -3.44 11.50
C MET A 72 -8.62 -3.86 10.14
N ARG A 73 -7.92 -4.71 9.38
CA ARG A 73 -8.44 -5.19 8.08
C ARG A 73 -9.76 -5.95 8.21
N THR A 74 -9.94 -6.73 9.28
CA THR A 74 -11.20 -7.44 9.55
C THR A 74 -12.32 -6.44 9.86
N TYR A 75 -12.02 -5.43 10.68
CA TYR A 75 -12.94 -4.35 11.03
C TYR A 75 -13.41 -3.57 9.79
N VAL A 76 -12.46 -3.11 8.97
CA VAL A 76 -12.74 -2.30 7.78
C VAL A 76 -13.57 -3.07 6.76
N ARG A 77 -13.25 -4.34 6.48
CA ARG A 77 -14.04 -5.15 5.52
C ARG A 77 -15.48 -5.33 5.97
N SER A 78 -15.70 -5.60 7.27
CA SER A 78 -17.05 -5.65 7.82
C SER A 78 -17.80 -4.33 7.67
N LEU A 79 -17.10 -3.21 7.89
CA LEU A 79 -17.67 -1.88 7.72
C LEU A 79 -18.00 -1.57 6.25
N CYS A 80 -17.14 -1.96 5.30
CA CYS A 80 -17.41 -1.85 3.86
C CYS A 80 -18.67 -2.63 3.47
N PHE A 81 -18.87 -3.84 4.01
CA PHE A 81 -20.07 -4.63 3.72
C PHE A 81 -21.34 -3.98 4.28
N ILE A 82 -21.26 -3.37 5.47
CA ILE A 82 -22.37 -2.58 6.03
C ILE A 82 -22.70 -1.38 5.14
N LEU A 83 -21.68 -0.66 4.66
CA LEU A 83 -21.87 0.45 3.71
C LEU A 83 -22.51 -0.05 2.41
N TYR A 84 -22.02 -1.16 1.84
CA TYR A 84 -22.60 -1.75 0.63
C TYR A 84 -24.08 -2.11 0.82
N LYS A 85 -24.43 -2.76 1.94
CA LYS A 85 -25.84 -3.05 2.28
C LYS A 85 -26.68 -1.78 2.38
N ALA A 86 -26.19 -0.75 3.07
CA ALA A 86 -26.89 0.53 3.18
C ALA A 86 -27.11 1.19 1.81
N VAL A 87 -26.11 1.15 0.93
CA VAL A 87 -26.23 1.64 -0.45
C VAL A 87 -27.29 0.86 -1.21
N ARG A 88 -27.28 -0.47 -1.16
CA ARG A 88 -28.25 -1.31 -1.88
C ARG A 88 -29.69 -1.09 -1.45
N GLU A 89 -29.92 -0.83 -0.17
CA GLU A 89 -31.26 -0.59 0.37
C GLU A 89 -31.79 0.81 0.04
N LEU A 90 -30.93 1.83 0.09
CA LEU A 90 -31.34 3.23 -0.17
C LEU A 90 -31.31 3.60 -1.65
N TYR A 91 -30.36 3.03 -2.40
CA TYR A 91 -30.09 3.34 -3.81
C TYR A 91 -29.89 2.03 -4.60
N PRO A 92 -30.97 1.31 -4.95
CA PRO A 92 -30.88 0.00 -5.61
C PRO A 92 -30.08 0.01 -6.93
N GLU A 93 -30.19 1.10 -7.70
CA GLU A 93 -29.44 1.35 -8.95
C GLU A 93 -28.05 1.97 -8.71
N GLY A 94 -27.72 2.30 -7.45
CA GLY A 94 -26.45 2.89 -7.07
C GLY A 94 -25.33 1.86 -7.08
N LYS A 95 -24.14 2.29 -7.52
CA LYS A 95 -22.92 1.47 -7.50
C LYS A 95 -21.92 2.03 -6.51
N LEU A 96 -21.42 1.18 -5.61
CA LEU A 96 -20.37 1.52 -4.65
C LEU A 96 -19.04 0.94 -5.12
N LEU A 97 -18.01 1.77 -5.18
CA LEU A 97 -16.63 1.35 -5.39
C LEU A 97 -15.80 1.75 -4.18
N VAL A 98 -15.19 0.76 -3.51
CA VAL A 98 -14.25 0.99 -2.41
C VAL A 98 -12.85 1.09 -3.01
N GLU A 99 -12.31 2.30 -3.08
CA GLU A 99 -11.12 2.55 -3.91
C GLU A 99 -9.82 2.53 -3.09
N HIS A 100 -9.47 3.61 -2.40
CA HIS A 100 -8.13 3.73 -1.82
C HIS A 100 -8.14 4.38 -0.43
N PRO A 101 -7.17 4.04 0.44
CA PRO A 101 -7.00 4.72 1.71
C PRO A 101 -6.57 6.18 1.47
N VAL A 102 -7.27 7.13 2.08
CA VAL A 102 -6.96 8.56 2.05
C VAL A 102 -7.43 9.21 3.34
N SER A 103 -6.78 10.27 3.80
CA SER A 103 -7.19 11.03 4.98
C SER A 103 -7.43 10.14 6.21
N LYS A 104 -6.59 9.12 6.41
CA LYS A 104 -6.73 8.10 7.48
C LYS A 104 -8.08 7.37 7.50
N GLY A 105 -8.80 7.36 6.38
CA GLY A 105 -10.00 6.57 6.11
C GLY A 105 -9.91 5.94 4.73
N TYR A 106 -11.07 5.63 4.14
CA TYR A 106 -11.19 5.02 2.82
C TYR A 106 -12.07 5.88 1.94
N PHE A 107 -11.56 6.22 0.75
CA PHE A 107 -12.37 6.85 -0.27
C PHE A 107 -13.30 5.81 -0.88
N CYS A 108 -14.59 6.12 -0.90
CA CYS A 108 -15.61 5.31 -1.57
C CYS A 108 -16.31 6.16 -2.61
N ASN A 109 -16.25 5.71 -3.86
CA ASN A 109 -16.91 6.35 -4.98
C ASN A 109 -18.33 5.77 -5.10
N LEU A 110 -19.33 6.62 -4.95
CA LEU A 110 -20.74 6.25 -5.03
C LEU A 110 -21.35 6.85 -6.29
N ILE A 111 -21.72 5.98 -7.22
CA ILE A 111 -22.29 6.36 -8.51
C ILE A 111 -23.81 6.27 -8.41
N LEU A 112 -24.49 7.42 -8.47
CA LEU A 112 -25.96 7.53 -8.42
C LEU A 112 -26.58 8.04 -9.74
N GLY A 113 -25.77 8.27 -10.78
CA GLY A 113 -26.18 8.99 -11.99
C GLY A 113 -26.36 10.51 -11.80
N ARG A 114 -26.14 11.01 -10.57
CA ARG A 114 -26.07 12.43 -10.20
C ARG A 114 -24.95 12.65 -9.17
N PRO A 115 -24.49 13.90 -8.95
CA PRO A 115 -23.56 14.21 -7.87
C PRO A 115 -24.10 13.81 -6.49
N ILE A 116 -23.19 13.41 -5.59
CA ILE A 116 -23.51 13.07 -4.20
C ILE A 116 -23.83 14.34 -3.42
N GLU A 117 -24.97 14.35 -2.72
CA GLU A 117 -25.39 15.45 -1.86
C GLU A 117 -25.12 15.15 -0.38
N LEU A 118 -25.10 16.18 0.46
CA LEU A 118 -24.87 16.01 1.90
C LEU A 118 -25.97 15.16 2.57
N GLU A 119 -27.21 15.24 2.07
CA GLU A 119 -28.31 14.44 2.60
C GLU A 119 -28.13 12.96 2.27
N ASP A 120 -27.53 12.61 1.12
CA ASP A 120 -27.22 11.20 0.80
C ASP A 120 -26.25 10.61 1.81
N VAL A 121 -25.19 11.36 2.15
CA VAL A 121 -24.19 10.93 3.13
C VAL A 121 -24.82 10.74 4.51
N LYS A 122 -25.70 11.68 4.91
CA LYS A 122 -26.42 11.62 6.18
C LYS A 122 -27.36 10.41 6.24
N ASN A 123 -28.12 10.15 5.16
CA ASN A 123 -29.01 9.00 5.06
C ASN A 123 -28.25 7.68 5.09
N LEU A 124 -27.14 7.57 4.35
CA LEU A 124 -26.26 6.39 4.37
C LEU A 124 -25.69 6.16 5.77
N LYS A 125 -25.16 7.21 6.40
CA LYS A 125 -24.61 7.12 7.76
C LYS A 125 -25.66 6.63 8.75
N GLN A 126 -26.87 7.20 8.73
CA GLN A 126 -27.95 6.78 9.59
C GLN A 126 -28.30 5.31 9.34
N ARG A 127 -28.44 4.91 8.08
CA ARG A 127 -28.78 3.53 7.75
C ARG A 127 -27.70 2.54 8.17
N MET A 128 -26.42 2.88 8.04
CA MET A 128 -25.32 2.07 8.56
C MET A 128 -25.41 1.90 10.09
N GLN A 129 -25.77 2.96 10.81
CA GLN A 129 -25.97 2.90 12.27
C GLN A 129 -27.14 1.97 12.63
N ASP A 130 -28.24 2.03 11.87
CA ASP A 130 -29.38 1.15 12.06
C ASP A 130 -28.99 -0.33 11.83
N ILE A 131 -28.27 -0.64 10.74
CA ILE A 131 -27.76 -1.99 10.44
C ILE A 131 -26.82 -2.51 11.55
N ILE A 132 -26.02 -1.62 12.15
CA ILE A 132 -25.15 -1.98 13.29
C ILE A 132 -25.97 -2.26 14.54
N ALA A 133 -27.01 -1.48 14.80
CA ALA A 133 -27.92 -1.68 15.94
C ALA A 133 -28.75 -2.97 15.83
N GLU A 134 -29.04 -3.43 14.61
CA GLU A 134 -29.71 -4.71 14.33
C GLU A 134 -28.84 -5.94 14.66
N ASP A 135 -27.53 -5.79 14.87
CA ASP A 135 -26.57 -6.86 15.19
C ASP A 135 -26.64 -8.08 14.24
N ILE A 136 -26.77 -7.80 12.94
CA ILE A 136 -26.94 -8.83 11.92
C ILE A 136 -25.66 -9.69 11.81
N PRO A 137 -25.74 -11.03 11.84
CA PRO A 137 -24.57 -11.89 11.72
C PRO A 137 -24.01 -11.92 10.30
N PHE A 138 -22.69 -11.86 10.17
CA PHE A 138 -22.00 -12.14 8.89
C PHE A 138 -21.87 -13.66 8.72
N ARG A 139 -22.59 -14.23 7.75
CA ARG A 139 -22.58 -15.69 7.51
C ARG A 139 -21.73 -16.03 6.30
N ARG A 140 -20.71 -16.86 6.50
CA ARG A 140 -19.82 -17.36 5.45
C ARG A 140 -20.34 -18.70 4.92
N THR A 141 -20.51 -18.80 3.61
CA THR A 141 -20.90 -20.05 2.92
C THR A 141 -19.78 -20.49 1.99
N GLU A 142 -19.31 -21.73 2.15
CA GLU A 142 -18.42 -22.38 1.19
C GLU A 142 -19.26 -23.08 0.12
N CYS A 143 -18.90 -22.89 -1.15
CA CYS A 143 -19.57 -23.55 -2.26
C CYS A 143 -18.60 -23.75 -3.43
N HIS A 144 -19.05 -24.47 -4.45
CA HIS A 144 -18.33 -24.52 -5.72
C HIS A 144 -18.19 -23.13 -6.31
N THR A 145 -17.03 -22.83 -6.89
CA THR A 145 -16.79 -21.50 -7.50
C THR A 145 -17.81 -21.19 -8.60
N THR A 146 -18.23 -22.20 -9.38
CA THR A 146 -19.28 -22.05 -10.40
C THR A 146 -20.62 -21.64 -9.81
N GLU A 147 -20.95 -22.06 -8.60
CA GLU A 147 -22.18 -21.67 -7.90
C GLU A 147 -22.09 -20.22 -7.40
N ALA A 148 -20.96 -19.82 -6.81
CA ALA A 148 -20.74 -18.43 -6.43
C ALA A 148 -20.81 -17.49 -7.65
N VAL A 149 -20.20 -17.89 -8.77
CA VAL A 149 -20.27 -17.16 -10.04
C VAL A 149 -21.71 -16.98 -10.49
N ARG A 150 -22.54 -18.03 -10.43
CA ARG A 150 -23.97 -17.94 -10.75
C ARG A 150 -24.70 -16.94 -9.85
N ILE A 151 -24.50 -17.03 -8.53
CA ILE A 151 -25.12 -16.12 -7.55
C ILE A 151 -24.77 -14.66 -7.85
N PHE A 152 -23.50 -14.37 -8.12
CA PHE A 152 -23.05 -13.00 -8.39
C PHE A 152 -23.50 -12.50 -9.77
N SER A 153 -23.54 -13.37 -10.78
CA SER A 153 -24.07 -13.04 -12.10
C SER A 153 -25.55 -12.68 -12.06
N GLU A 154 -26.36 -13.44 -11.31
CA GLU A 154 -27.79 -13.16 -11.11
C GLU A 154 -28.04 -11.81 -10.40
N GLN A 155 -27.04 -11.28 -9.68
CA GLN A 155 -27.09 -9.97 -9.03
C GLN A 155 -26.40 -8.85 -9.79
N GLY A 156 -25.88 -9.12 -11.01
CA GLY A 156 -25.18 -8.13 -11.84
C GLY A 156 -23.81 -7.71 -11.28
N MET A 157 -23.15 -8.56 -10.49
CA MET A 157 -21.82 -8.32 -9.93
C MET A 157 -20.71 -8.88 -10.83
N ASP A 158 -20.61 -8.33 -12.04
CA ASP A 158 -19.69 -8.82 -13.08
C ASP A 158 -18.21 -8.74 -12.67
N ASP A 159 -17.84 -7.78 -11.83
CA ASP A 159 -16.50 -7.64 -11.23
C ASP A 159 -16.06 -8.91 -10.48
N LYS A 160 -16.96 -9.45 -9.65
CA LYS A 160 -16.72 -10.68 -8.88
C LYS A 160 -16.78 -11.93 -9.74
N VAL A 161 -17.67 -11.95 -10.73
CA VAL A 161 -17.76 -13.03 -11.72
C VAL A 161 -16.41 -13.22 -12.39
N LYS A 162 -15.86 -12.17 -13.01
CA LYS A 162 -14.56 -12.23 -13.70
C LYS A 162 -13.42 -12.64 -12.77
N LEU A 163 -13.38 -12.08 -11.55
CA LEU A 163 -12.36 -12.43 -10.56
C LEU A 163 -12.41 -13.92 -10.19
N LEU A 164 -13.60 -14.48 -9.97
CA LEU A 164 -13.77 -15.86 -9.53
C LEU A 164 -13.55 -16.86 -10.67
N GLU A 165 -14.00 -16.55 -11.89
CA GLU A 165 -13.77 -17.38 -13.08
C GLU A 165 -12.28 -17.54 -13.37
N THR A 166 -11.51 -16.45 -13.22
CA THR A 166 -10.06 -16.45 -13.45
C THR A 166 -9.22 -16.90 -12.24
N SER A 167 -9.86 -17.20 -11.10
CA SER A 167 -9.13 -17.60 -9.88
C SER A 167 -8.49 -19.00 -9.95
N GLY A 168 -9.02 -19.87 -10.82
CA GLY A 168 -8.60 -21.27 -10.93
C GLY A 168 -8.93 -22.15 -9.71
N THR A 169 -9.77 -21.68 -8.77
CA THR A 169 -10.13 -22.44 -7.56
C THR A 169 -11.43 -23.24 -7.74
N LEU A 170 -11.48 -24.47 -7.20
CA LEU A 170 -12.69 -25.33 -7.25
C LEU A 170 -13.80 -24.89 -6.27
N TYR A 171 -13.39 -24.39 -5.11
CA TYR A 171 -14.28 -23.93 -4.05
C TYR A 171 -13.89 -22.51 -3.66
N THR A 172 -14.91 -21.71 -3.37
CA THR A 172 -14.78 -20.34 -2.87
C THR A 172 -15.77 -20.10 -1.75
N TYR A 173 -15.70 -18.92 -1.15
CA TYR A 173 -16.62 -18.47 -0.12
C TYR A 173 -17.32 -17.19 -0.57
N TYR A 174 -18.57 -17.03 -0.16
CA TYR A 174 -19.24 -15.74 -0.14
C TYR A 174 -19.80 -15.46 1.26
N TYR A 175 -20.13 -14.20 1.52
CA TYR A 175 -20.75 -13.78 2.76
C TYR A 175 -22.18 -13.29 2.51
N THR A 176 -23.03 -13.48 3.51
CA THR A 176 -24.37 -12.88 3.56
C THR A 176 -24.50 -12.01 4.80
N LEU A 177 -25.19 -10.89 4.61
CA LEU A 177 -25.58 -9.94 5.64
C LEU A 177 -27.10 -9.71 5.51
N GLY A 178 -27.86 -10.56 6.20
CA GLY A 178 -29.30 -10.67 5.96
C GLY A 178 -29.58 -11.25 4.57
N ASP A 179 -30.25 -10.46 3.74
CA ASP A 179 -30.60 -10.73 2.34
C ASP A 179 -29.52 -10.28 1.34
N THR A 180 -28.52 -9.53 1.79
CA THR A 180 -27.45 -9.00 0.93
C THR A 180 -26.30 -10.01 0.84
N VAL A 181 -25.83 -10.32 -0.37
CA VAL A 181 -24.68 -11.20 -0.62
C VAL A 181 -23.50 -10.38 -1.11
N ASP A 182 -22.28 -10.80 -0.75
CA ASP A 182 -21.06 -10.17 -1.24
C ASP A 182 -19.85 -11.12 -1.12
N TYR A 183 -18.77 -10.78 -1.80
CA TYR A 183 -17.47 -11.45 -1.70
C TYR A 183 -16.50 -10.58 -0.90
N TYR A 184 -15.77 -11.17 0.04
CA TYR A 184 -14.67 -10.48 0.72
C TYR A 184 -13.44 -11.36 0.79
N TYR A 185 -12.30 -10.79 0.37
CA TYR A 185 -11.00 -11.43 0.52
C TYR A 185 -10.55 -11.36 1.98
N GLY A 186 -10.90 -12.38 2.76
CA GLY A 186 -10.48 -12.54 4.15
C GLY A 186 -11.63 -12.74 5.12
N ASN A 187 -11.40 -12.43 6.39
CA ASN A 187 -12.36 -12.63 7.47
C ASN A 187 -13.16 -11.35 7.73
N LEU A 188 -14.39 -11.55 8.21
CA LEU A 188 -15.28 -10.51 8.75
C LEU A 188 -15.47 -10.72 10.25
N LEU A 189 -15.96 -9.68 10.93
CA LEU A 189 -16.45 -9.73 12.30
C LEU A 189 -17.61 -10.74 12.44
N PRO A 190 -17.94 -11.20 13.66
CA PRO A 190 -19.07 -12.11 13.87
C PRO A 190 -20.43 -11.55 13.45
N SER A 191 -20.67 -10.28 13.74
CA SER A 191 -21.91 -9.55 13.47
C SER A 191 -21.65 -8.05 13.36
N THR A 192 -22.63 -7.30 12.86
CA THR A 192 -22.51 -5.84 12.69
C THR A 192 -22.35 -5.10 14.02
N GLY A 193 -22.87 -5.63 15.13
CA GLY A 193 -22.76 -5.04 16.47
C GLY A 193 -21.33 -5.01 17.04
N PHE A 194 -20.37 -5.70 16.40
CA PHE A 194 -18.94 -5.59 16.74
C PHE A 194 -18.31 -4.27 16.25
N ILE A 195 -18.93 -3.55 15.32
CA ILE A 195 -18.50 -2.21 14.92
C ILE A 195 -18.87 -1.22 16.03
N LYS A 196 -17.85 -0.63 16.66
CA LYS A 196 -18.03 0.31 17.79
C LYS A 196 -17.89 1.78 17.42
N LEU A 197 -17.16 2.11 16.36
CA LEU A 197 -16.82 3.48 16.01
C LEU A 197 -16.53 3.59 14.51
N PHE A 198 -17.31 4.41 13.83
CA PHE A 198 -17.07 4.80 12.45
C PHE A 198 -17.70 6.17 12.20
N ASP A 199 -17.36 6.77 11.08
CA ASP A 199 -18.09 7.91 10.54
C ASP A 199 -18.08 7.87 9.01
N LEU A 200 -19.02 8.58 8.40
CA LEU A 200 -19.13 8.71 6.95
C LEU A 200 -19.36 10.19 6.65
N VAL A 201 -18.45 10.78 5.89
CA VAL A 201 -18.50 12.21 5.52
C VAL A 201 -18.39 12.36 4.02
N LYS A 202 -18.97 13.45 3.49
CA LYS A 202 -18.74 13.83 2.10
C LYS A 202 -17.28 14.21 1.93
N TYR A 203 -16.63 13.70 0.89
CA TYR A 203 -15.24 14.00 0.61
C TYR A 203 -15.06 14.16 -0.90
N TYR A 204 -14.92 15.41 -1.34
CA TYR A 204 -14.98 15.81 -2.75
C TYR A 204 -16.24 15.27 -3.44
N ASP A 205 -16.07 14.51 -4.52
CA ASP A 205 -17.14 13.92 -5.32
C ASP A 205 -17.57 12.52 -4.82
N GLY A 206 -16.96 12.06 -3.72
CA GLY A 206 -17.21 10.75 -3.13
C GLY A 206 -17.54 10.82 -1.63
N LEU A 207 -17.32 9.69 -0.98
CA LEU A 207 -17.48 9.49 0.46
C LEU A 207 -16.12 9.20 1.09
N LEU A 208 -15.92 9.65 2.32
CA LEU A 208 -14.82 9.19 3.16
C LEU A 208 -15.38 8.35 4.30
N LEU A 209 -15.13 7.04 4.24
CA LEU A 209 -15.40 6.10 5.31
C LEU A 209 -14.29 6.20 6.36
N ARG A 210 -14.63 6.78 7.51
CA ARG A 210 -13.71 7.03 8.62
C ARG A 210 -13.71 5.86 9.59
N ILE A 211 -12.51 5.46 9.99
CA ILE A 211 -12.26 4.29 10.84
C ILE A 211 -11.55 4.70 12.14
N PRO A 212 -11.54 3.85 13.17
CA PRO A 212 -10.86 4.15 14.43
C PRO A 212 -9.38 4.45 14.25
N ASN A 213 -8.86 5.37 15.05
CA ASN A 213 -7.42 5.61 15.16
C ASN A 213 -6.70 4.31 15.61
N LYS A 214 -5.56 4.03 14.99
CA LYS A 214 -4.81 2.78 15.21
C LYS A 214 -4.21 2.69 16.62
N GLU A 215 -3.76 3.79 17.19
CA GLU A 215 -3.16 3.84 18.53
C GLU A 215 -4.22 3.97 19.63
N ASN A 216 -5.25 4.78 19.37
CA ASN A 216 -6.41 4.95 20.25
C ASN A 216 -7.73 4.64 19.51
N PRO A 217 -8.18 3.37 19.50
CA PRO A 217 -9.41 2.91 18.87
C PRO A 217 -10.73 3.56 19.32
N LEU A 218 -10.70 4.42 20.35
CA LEU A 218 -11.89 5.10 20.87
C LEU A 218 -12.16 6.43 20.17
N VAL A 219 -11.25 6.90 19.31
CA VAL A 219 -11.39 8.17 18.59
C VAL A 219 -11.21 7.98 17.08
N LEU A 220 -11.75 8.92 16.31
CA LEU A 220 -11.53 9.02 14.87
C LEU A 220 -10.44 10.05 14.61
N GLU A 221 -9.62 9.83 13.59
CA GLU A 221 -8.64 10.80 13.11
C GLU A 221 -9.32 12.00 12.45
N ASP A 222 -8.64 13.15 12.47
CA ASP A 222 -9.06 14.35 11.75
C ASP A 222 -9.02 14.13 10.23
N VAL A 223 -9.95 14.78 9.53
CA VAL A 223 -10.00 14.75 8.07
C VAL A 223 -8.96 15.72 7.52
N ILE A 224 -8.01 15.20 6.76
CA ILE A 224 -6.92 15.95 6.11
C ILE A 224 -7.22 16.02 4.62
N LYS A 225 -7.18 17.23 4.05
CA LYS A 225 -7.35 17.39 2.60
C LYS A 225 -6.09 16.92 1.86
N GLN A 226 -6.30 16.08 0.85
CA GLN A 226 -5.23 15.52 0.02
C GLN A 226 -5.59 15.61 -1.47
N GLU A 227 -5.71 16.84 -1.97
CA GLU A 227 -6.19 17.14 -3.33
C GLU A 227 -5.30 16.52 -4.42
N LYS A 228 -3.97 16.68 -4.32
CA LYS A 228 -3.04 16.19 -5.35
C LYS A 228 -3.04 14.66 -5.43
N MET A 229 -3.16 14.00 -4.28
CA MET A 229 -3.25 12.54 -4.24
C MET A 229 -4.52 12.05 -4.94
N LEU A 230 -5.67 12.68 -4.66
CA LEU A 230 -6.94 12.33 -5.30
C LEU A 230 -6.95 12.60 -6.81
N ASP A 231 -6.33 13.70 -7.24
CA ASP A 231 -6.20 14.02 -8.66
C ASP A 231 -5.42 12.92 -9.40
N VAL A 232 -4.34 12.42 -8.80
CA VAL A 232 -3.57 11.30 -9.38
C VAL A 232 -4.39 10.01 -9.40
N PHE A 233 -5.12 9.67 -8.33
CA PHE A 233 -6.01 8.51 -8.37
C PHE A 233 -7.08 8.65 -9.46
N SER A 234 -7.72 9.82 -9.57
CA SER A 234 -8.75 10.11 -10.56
C SER A 234 -8.23 10.01 -12.00
N GLU A 235 -7.03 10.54 -12.26
CA GLU A 235 -6.34 10.42 -13.55
C GLU A 235 -6.15 8.95 -13.94
N TYR A 236 -5.62 8.13 -13.03
CA TYR A 236 -5.31 6.72 -13.31
C TYR A 236 -6.57 5.85 -13.38
N LEU A 237 -7.56 6.05 -12.51
CA LEU A 237 -8.84 5.34 -12.57
C LEU A 237 -9.57 5.63 -13.89
N ARG A 238 -9.50 6.86 -14.40
CA ARG A 238 -10.03 7.21 -15.72
C ARG A 238 -9.31 6.44 -16.84
N TRP A 239 -7.99 6.32 -16.80
CA TRP A 239 -7.24 5.52 -17.77
C TRP A 239 -7.62 4.04 -17.71
N ASN A 240 -7.74 3.49 -16.51
CA ASN A 240 -8.16 2.10 -16.29
C ASN A 240 -9.54 1.84 -16.89
N TYR A 241 -10.49 2.77 -16.67
CA TYR A 241 -11.81 2.72 -17.29
C TYR A 241 -11.75 2.77 -18.82
N ILE A 242 -10.95 3.68 -19.40
CA ILE A 242 -10.78 3.78 -20.87
C ILE A 242 -10.20 2.50 -21.46
N MET A 243 -9.29 1.83 -20.75
CA MET A 243 -8.69 0.57 -21.17
C MET A 243 -9.59 -0.65 -20.91
N GLY A 244 -10.70 -0.49 -20.16
CA GLY A 244 -11.55 -1.60 -19.75
C GLY A 244 -10.90 -2.53 -18.70
N LEU A 245 -10.00 -2.00 -17.86
CA LEU A 245 -9.21 -2.75 -16.88
C LEU A 245 -9.42 -2.19 -15.47
N GLY A 246 -10.61 -2.38 -14.91
CA GLY A 246 -11.00 -1.81 -13.62
C GLY A 246 -10.59 -2.67 -12.42
N ASN A 247 -10.51 -3.99 -12.61
CA ASN A 247 -10.23 -4.95 -11.54
C ASN A 247 -9.32 -6.10 -12.01
N VAL A 248 -8.90 -6.94 -11.05
CA VAL A 248 -8.01 -8.08 -11.33
C VAL A 248 -8.63 -9.09 -12.30
N GLY A 249 -9.95 -9.29 -12.27
CA GLY A 249 -10.64 -10.15 -13.24
C GLY A 249 -10.45 -9.68 -14.69
N ASP A 250 -10.56 -8.37 -14.94
CA ASP A 250 -10.32 -7.78 -16.27
C ASP A 250 -8.88 -8.01 -16.74
N ILE A 251 -7.89 -7.81 -15.84
CA ILE A 251 -6.47 -8.04 -16.16
C ILE A 251 -6.21 -9.51 -16.48
N ASN A 252 -6.77 -10.42 -15.67
CA ASN A 252 -6.57 -11.85 -15.86
C ASN A 252 -7.14 -12.31 -17.20
N GLN A 253 -8.35 -11.88 -17.55
CA GLN A 253 -8.95 -12.19 -18.86
C GLN A 253 -8.08 -11.67 -20.00
N ALA A 254 -7.62 -10.42 -19.93
CA ALA A 254 -6.72 -9.87 -20.93
C ALA A 254 -5.39 -10.64 -21.03
N CYS A 255 -4.85 -11.13 -19.91
CA CYS A 255 -3.65 -11.98 -19.91
C CYS A 255 -3.92 -13.35 -20.55
N GLU A 256 -5.04 -14.00 -20.23
CA GLU A 256 -5.44 -15.31 -20.77
C GLU A 256 -5.73 -15.26 -22.28
N GLU A 257 -6.26 -14.14 -22.76
CA GLU A 257 -6.50 -13.87 -24.19
C GLU A 257 -5.21 -13.50 -24.96
N GLY A 258 -4.06 -13.39 -24.28
CA GLY A 258 -2.77 -13.10 -24.90
C GLY A 258 -2.45 -11.62 -25.07
N HIS A 259 -3.21 -10.73 -24.43
CA HIS A 259 -2.99 -9.26 -24.50
C HIS A 259 -2.01 -8.73 -23.45
N ALA A 260 -1.39 -9.59 -22.63
CA ALA A 260 -0.45 -9.17 -21.58
C ALA A 260 0.67 -8.25 -22.09
N THR A 261 1.25 -8.56 -23.25
CA THR A 261 2.33 -7.76 -23.85
C THR A 261 1.87 -6.34 -24.22
N ASP A 262 0.66 -6.20 -24.74
CA ASP A 262 0.12 -4.90 -25.13
C ASP A 262 -0.21 -4.06 -23.90
N LEU A 263 -0.71 -4.69 -22.83
CA LEU A 263 -0.90 -4.03 -21.52
C LEU A 263 0.42 -3.46 -20.98
N ILE A 264 1.50 -4.23 -21.05
CA ILE A 264 2.83 -3.77 -20.62
C ILE A 264 3.26 -2.55 -21.44
N LYS A 265 3.17 -2.63 -22.77
CA LYS A 265 3.57 -1.53 -23.67
C LYS A 265 2.79 -0.25 -23.40
N VAL A 266 1.47 -0.34 -23.24
CA VAL A 266 0.62 0.83 -22.99
C VAL A 266 0.94 1.45 -21.62
N ALA A 267 1.05 0.64 -20.57
CA ALA A 267 1.38 1.13 -19.23
C ALA A 267 2.76 1.80 -19.17
N GLU A 268 3.77 1.21 -19.81
CA GLU A 268 5.12 1.81 -19.92
C GLU A 268 5.10 3.12 -20.71
N ALA A 269 4.34 3.19 -21.82
CA ALA A 269 4.20 4.39 -22.62
C ALA A 269 3.50 5.53 -21.86
N LEU A 270 2.44 5.21 -21.09
CA LEU A 270 1.75 6.19 -20.24
C LEU A 270 2.70 6.74 -19.16
N GLN A 271 3.49 5.87 -18.53
CA GLN A 271 4.47 6.28 -17.53
C GLN A 271 5.55 7.19 -18.13
N GLU A 272 6.11 6.81 -19.29
CA GLU A 272 7.12 7.63 -19.98
C GLU A 272 6.57 8.99 -20.40
N LYS A 273 5.33 9.03 -20.91
CA LYS A 273 4.65 10.27 -21.26
C LYS A 273 4.54 11.21 -20.05
N LYS A 274 4.20 10.69 -18.87
CA LYS A 274 4.11 11.50 -17.65
C LYS A 274 5.49 12.03 -17.23
N ILE A 275 6.55 11.23 -17.33
CA ILE A 275 7.91 11.67 -17.01
C ILE A 275 8.37 12.79 -17.95
N ALA A 276 8.10 12.68 -19.25
CA ALA A 276 8.38 13.73 -20.23
C ALA A 276 7.64 15.03 -19.89
N GLN A 277 6.33 14.95 -19.58
CA GLN A 277 5.53 16.11 -19.16
C GLN A 277 6.09 16.79 -17.90
N ILE A 278 6.61 16.01 -16.94
CA ILE A 278 7.26 16.56 -15.74
C ILE A 278 8.56 17.29 -16.13
N ALA A 279 9.37 16.72 -17.01
CA ALA A 279 10.58 17.36 -17.51
C ALA A 279 10.29 18.67 -18.25
N ASP A 280 9.23 18.71 -19.08
CA ASP A 280 8.76 19.91 -19.78
C ASP A 280 8.33 20.99 -18.78
N THR A 281 7.60 20.59 -17.73
CA THR A 281 7.15 21.50 -16.66
C THR A 281 8.34 22.13 -15.92
N ILE A 282 9.37 21.33 -15.60
CA ILE A 282 10.60 21.81 -14.96
C ILE A 282 11.36 22.78 -15.86
N TYR A 283 11.45 22.46 -17.15
CA TYR A 283 12.13 23.28 -18.14
C TYR A 283 11.43 24.65 -18.31
N HIS A 284 10.11 24.66 -18.54
CA HIS A 284 9.36 25.90 -18.72
C HIS A 284 9.39 26.81 -17.49
N ARG A 285 9.32 26.24 -16.28
CA ARG A 285 9.46 27.02 -15.05
C ARG A 285 10.81 27.74 -14.97
N SER A 286 11.87 27.12 -15.50
CA SER A 286 13.20 27.73 -15.54
C SER A 286 13.30 28.89 -16.53
N GLU A 287 12.60 28.83 -17.66
CA GLU A 287 12.55 29.90 -18.67
C GLU A 287 11.73 31.12 -18.21
N GLU A 288 10.71 30.94 -17.36
CA GLU A 288 9.86 32.01 -16.81
C GLU A 288 10.53 32.86 -15.72
N GLY A 289 11.86 32.85 -15.64
CA GLY A 289 12.62 33.60 -14.63
C GLY A 289 12.65 32.95 -13.24
N LYS A 290 12.12 31.74 -13.07
CA LYS A 290 12.18 30.93 -11.84
C LYS A 290 13.19 29.80 -12.00
N GLN A 291 14.48 30.14 -12.08
CA GLN A 291 15.53 29.17 -12.38
C GLN A 291 15.54 28.00 -11.37
N VAL A 292 15.04 26.83 -11.82
CA VAL A 292 15.07 25.59 -11.04
C VAL A 292 16.52 25.11 -11.01
N ARG A 293 17.08 25.00 -9.80
CA ARG A 293 18.44 24.51 -9.56
C ARG A 293 18.44 23.13 -8.92
N LEU A 294 17.38 22.82 -8.17
CA LEU A 294 17.19 21.56 -7.47
C LEU A 294 15.85 20.94 -7.85
N VAL A 295 15.89 19.66 -8.25
CA VAL A 295 14.72 18.79 -8.33
C VAL A 295 14.79 17.83 -7.15
N LEU A 296 13.80 17.89 -6.26
CA LEU A 296 13.74 17.10 -5.04
C LEU A 296 12.74 15.96 -5.24
N ILE A 297 13.20 14.71 -5.14
CA ILE A 297 12.38 13.52 -5.37
C ILE A 297 12.28 12.75 -4.06
N SER A 298 11.11 12.82 -3.41
CA SER A 298 10.79 12.01 -2.23
C SER A 298 9.72 10.99 -2.57
N GLY A 299 9.50 10.07 -1.65
CA GLY A 299 8.63 8.94 -1.84
C GLY A 299 8.95 7.87 -0.79
N PRO A 300 7.93 7.15 -0.31
CA PRO A 300 8.10 6.14 0.73
C PRO A 300 8.92 4.94 0.20
N SER A 301 9.34 4.01 1.07
CA SER A 301 10.27 2.93 0.69
C SER A 301 9.75 2.03 -0.44
N SER A 302 10.56 1.71 -1.45
CA SER A 302 10.13 0.93 -2.64
C SER A 302 9.07 1.62 -3.52
N SER A 303 9.05 2.95 -3.54
CA SER A 303 8.24 3.71 -4.50
C SER A 303 8.88 3.86 -5.90
N GLY A 304 10.13 3.45 -6.13
CA GLY A 304 10.78 3.55 -7.45
C GLY A 304 11.45 4.89 -7.74
N LYS A 305 11.82 5.65 -6.70
CA LYS A 305 12.48 6.97 -6.82
C LYS A 305 13.74 6.91 -7.66
N THR A 306 14.58 5.90 -7.44
CA THR A 306 15.91 5.80 -8.03
C THR A 306 15.82 5.56 -9.53
N THR A 307 14.94 4.66 -10.01
CA THR A 307 14.72 4.54 -11.46
C THR A 307 13.98 5.74 -12.05
N PHE A 308 13.00 6.30 -11.33
CA PHE A 308 12.31 7.52 -11.75
C PHE A 308 13.29 8.69 -11.96
N SER A 309 14.23 8.91 -11.05
CA SER A 309 15.22 9.99 -11.16
C SER A 309 16.14 9.81 -12.37
N LYS A 310 16.53 8.57 -12.68
CA LYS A 310 17.34 8.25 -13.87
C LYS A 310 16.56 8.47 -15.17
N ARG A 311 15.28 8.08 -15.24
CA ARG A 311 14.42 8.35 -16.41
C ARG A 311 14.12 9.84 -16.58
N LEU A 312 13.82 10.53 -15.49
CA LEU A 312 13.61 11.98 -15.51
C LEU A 312 14.88 12.70 -15.98
N SER A 313 16.07 12.23 -15.59
CA SER A 313 17.35 12.77 -16.07
C SER A 313 17.45 12.68 -17.60
N ILE A 314 17.03 11.58 -18.21
CA ILE A 314 17.03 11.45 -19.67
C ILE A 314 16.11 12.49 -20.31
N GLN A 315 14.88 12.65 -19.81
CA GLN A 315 13.92 13.61 -20.34
C GLN A 315 14.34 15.08 -20.10
N LEU A 316 15.04 15.38 -19.00
CA LEU A 316 15.62 16.71 -18.79
C LEU A 316 16.76 17.00 -19.78
N MET A 317 17.56 16.00 -20.14
CA MET A 317 18.60 16.14 -21.17
C MET A 317 18.00 16.41 -22.55
N THR A 318 16.86 15.81 -22.91
CA THR A 318 16.18 16.11 -24.18
C THR A 318 15.69 17.55 -24.25
N ASN A 319 15.42 18.17 -23.10
CA ASN A 319 15.09 19.59 -22.97
C ASN A 319 16.32 20.50 -22.89
N GLY A 320 17.54 19.97 -23.07
CA GLY A 320 18.78 20.73 -23.09
C GLY A 320 19.36 21.09 -21.71
N LEU A 321 18.78 20.56 -20.62
CA LEU A 321 19.30 20.71 -19.27
C LEU A 321 20.42 19.70 -18.99
N ARG A 322 21.26 19.98 -18.00
CA ARG A 322 22.31 19.04 -17.53
C ARG A 322 21.92 18.50 -16.14
N PRO A 323 21.08 17.46 -16.06
CA PRO A 323 20.73 16.88 -14.77
C PRO A 323 21.91 16.11 -14.17
N TYR A 324 22.09 16.25 -12.86
CA TYR A 324 23.04 15.44 -12.10
C TYR A 324 22.35 14.83 -10.87
N PRO A 325 22.08 13.51 -10.86
CA PRO A 325 21.43 12.86 -9.74
C PRO A 325 22.40 12.63 -8.57
N ILE A 326 21.93 12.91 -7.34
CA ILE A 326 22.61 12.64 -6.08
C ILE A 326 21.62 11.87 -5.19
N ALA A 327 21.99 10.65 -4.82
CA ALA A 327 21.25 9.86 -3.85
C ALA A 327 21.53 10.38 -2.44
N LEU A 328 20.49 10.77 -1.70
CA LEU A 328 20.63 11.23 -0.32
C LEU A 328 21.15 10.13 0.60
N ASP A 329 20.89 8.87 0.27
CA ASP A 329 21.44 7.71 0.98
C ASP A 329 22.98 7.73 1.06
N ASN A 330 23.67 8.37 0.12
CA ASN A 330 25.13 8.54 0.19
C ASN A 330 25.60 9.45 1.34
N TYR A 331 24.68 10.22 1.92
CA TYR A 331 24.94 11.11 3.05
C TYR A 331 24.53 10.50 4.39
N PHE A 332 24.20 9.21 4.48
CA PHE A 332 24.00 8.57 5.77
C PHE A 332 25.24 8.73 6.67
N VAL A 333 25.00 8.90 7.97
CA VAL A 333 26.03 8.79 9.02
C VAL A 333 26.51 7.34 9.10
N ASN A 334 27.65 7.10 9.76
CA ASN A 334 28.09 5.72 9.94
C ASN A 334 27.07 4.94 10.78
N ARG A 335 26.97 3.62 10.58
CA ARG A 335 25.95 2.77 11.24
C ARG A 335 25.91 2.94 12.76
N GLU A 336 27.06 3.15 13.38
CA GLU A 336 27.21 3.37 14.83
C GLU A 336 26.71 4.74 15.32
N GLU A 337 26.61 5.71 14.41
CA GLU A 337 26.13 7.07 14.66
C GLU A 337 24.65 7.24 14.30
N THR A 338 24.01 6.21 13.72
CA THR A 338 22.60 6.25 13.36
C THR A 338 21.74 6.45 14.62
N PRO A 339 20.76 7.36 14.61
CA PRO A 339 19.85 7.56 15.73
C PRO A 339 19.17 6.27 16.16
N ARG A 340 18.78 6.19 17.43
CA ARG A 340 18.04 5.04 17.96
C ARG A 340 16.59 5.41 18.23
N ASP A 341 15.69 4.46 18.03
CA ASP A 341 14.29 4.56 18.35
C ASP A 341 14.02 4.35 19.86
N GLU A 342 12.75 4.36 20.25
CA GLU A 342 12.30 4.19 21.63
C GLU A 342 12.66 2.80 22.22
N ASN A 343 12.91 1.80 21.37
CA ASN A 343 13.31 0.45 21.76
C ASN A 343 14.83 0.27 21.80
N GLY A 344 15.59 1.30 21.41
CA GLY A 344 17.05 1.28 21.33
C GLY A 344 17.61 0.67 20.05
N ASP A 345 16.75 0.35 19.08
CA ASP A 345 17.12 -0.13 17.74
C ASP A 345 17.46 1.06 16.82
N TYR A 346 18.23 0.83 15.75
CA TYR A 346 18.59 1.90 14.82
C TYR A 346 17.39 2.40 14.00
N ASP A 347 17.11 3.70 14.06
CA ASP A 347 16.09 4.39 13.26
C ASP A 347 16.70 4.91 11.95
N TYR A 348 16.77 4.03 10.96
CA TYR A 348 17.26 4.34 9.62
C TYR A 348 16.34 5.27 8.82
N GLU A 349 15.09 5.46 9.25
CA GLU A 349 14.13 6.34 8.58
C GLU A 349 14.12 7.75 9.21
N SER A 350 14.95 8.00 10.22
CA SER A 350 15.13 9.32 10.82
C SER A 350 15.82 10.27 9.85
N LEU A 351 15.35 11.52 9.79
CA LEU A 351 16.07 12.58 9.06
C LEU A 351 17.53 12.71 9.53
N TYR A 352 17.76 12.50 10.83
CA TYR A 352 19.07 12.61 11.46
C TYR A 352 19.96 11.38 11.24
N ALA A 353 19.48 10.36 10.53
CA ALA A 353 20.36 9.35 9.96
C ALA A 353 21.22 9.92 8.81
N LEU A 354 20.83 11.07 8.23
CA LEU A 354 21.64 11.81 7.28
C LEU A 354 22.60 12.78 8.00
N ASP A 355 23.81 12.89 7.50
CA ASP A 355 24.77 13.93 7.87
C ASP A 355 24.35 15.26 7.22
N LEU A 356 23.34 15.90 7.83
CA LEU A 356 22.78 17.17 7.34
C LEU A 356 23.82 18.27 7.26
N LYS A 357 24.84 18.24 8.11
CA LYS A 357 25.92 19.23 8.12
C LYS A 357 26.78 19.10 6.87
N LEU A 358 27.30 17.90 6.61
CA LEU A 358 28.09 17.63 5.41
C LEU A 358 27.26 17.90 4.15
N PHE A 359 26.03 17.39 4.11
CA PHE A 359 25.13 17.56 2.97
C PHE A 359 24.89 19.04 2.64
N ASN A 360 24.50 19.87 3.63
CA ASN A 360 24.24 21.29 3.39
C ASN A 360 25.52 22.06 3.02
N GLN A 361 26.67 21.73 3.62
CA GLN A 361 27.96 22.33 3.25
C GLN A 361 28.29 22.07 1.78
N GLN A 362 28.19 20.80 1.35
CA GLN A 362 28.49 20.39 -0.02
C GLN A 362 27.49 20.96 -1.02
N LEU A 363 26.19 20.93 -0.70
CA LEU A 363 25.15 21.50 -1.57
C LEU A 363 25.39 23.00 -1.82
N GLN A 364 25.76 23.77 -0.79
CA GLN A 364 26.06 25.19 -0.95
C GLN A 364 27.32 25.44 -1.76
N ALA A 365 28.39 24.66 -1.54
CA ALA A 365 29.61 24.75 -2.32
C ALA A 365 29.31 24.50 -3.81
N LEU A 366 28.55 23.45 -4.13
CA LEU A 366 28.10 23.17 -5.49
C LEU A 366 27.29 24.34 -6.07
N LEU A 367 26.32 24.88 -5.34
CA LEU A 367 25.50 26.00 -5.83
C LEU A 367 26.31 27.30 -6.05
N LYS A 368 27.45 27.47 -5.38
CA LYS A 368 28.44 28.54 -5.63
C LYS A 368 29.40 28.25 -6.78
N GLY A 369 29.33 27.06 -7.37
CA GLY A 369 30.22 26.61 -8.45
C GLY A 369 31.60 26.15 -7.95
N GLU A 370 31.72 25.79 -6.67
CA GLU A 370 32.90 25.18 -6.07
C GLU A 370 32.94 23.67 -6.38
N GLU A 371 34.12 23.06 -6.25
CA GLU A 371 34.33 21.63 -6.45
C GLU A 371 34.13 20.87 -5.13
N VAL A 372 33.42 19.75 -5.18
CA VAL A 372 33.10 18.91 -4.02
C VAL A 372 33.39 17.45 -4.33
N ASP A 373 34.02 16.72 -3.40
CA ASP A 373 34.15 15.27 -3.43
C ASP A 373 32.88 14.62 -2.86
N LEU A 374 32.12 13.93 -3.71
CA LEU A 374 30.85 13.33 -3.32
C LEU A 374 31.07 12.02 -2.56
N PRO A 375 30.35 11.79 -1.45
CA PRO A 375 30.43 10.52 -0.76
C PRO A 375 29.65 9.43 -1.50
N THR A 376 29.98 8.18 -1.18
CA THR A 376 29.16 6.99 -1.40
C THR A 376 28.88 6.33 -0.06
N PHE A 377 27.73 5.67 0.09
CA PHE A 377 27.44 4.89 1.30
C PHE A 377 27.45 3.39 1.01
N ASN A 378 28.29 2.66 1.75
CA ASN A 378 28.40 1.22 1.61
C ASN A 378 27.44 0.53 2.60
N PHE A 379 26.31 0.03 2.10
CA PHE A 379 25.29 -0.61 2.93
C PHE A 379 25.78 -1.89 3.64
N THR A 380 26.76 -2.58 3.07
CA THR A 380 27.35 -3.79 3.65
C THR A 380 28.16 -3.45 4.89
N THR A 381 29.13 -2.53 4.75
CA THR A 381 30.00 -2.10 5.85
C THR A 381 29.29 -1.13 6.81
N GLY A 382 28.25 -0.44 6.33
CA GLY A 382 27.54 0.60 7.07
C GLY A 382 28.36 1.87 7.24
N LYS A 383 29.25 2.18 6.29
CA LYS A 383 30.17 3.32 6.37
C LYS A 383 30.09 4.18 5.11
N ARG A 384 30.32 5.47 5.31
CA ARG A 384 30.50 6.44 4.23
C ARG A 384 31.94 6.40 3.72
N GLU A 385 32.08 6.40 2.39
CA GLU A 385 33.35 6.30 1.69
C GLU A 385 33.50 7.48 0.71
N PHE A 386 34.74 7.92 0.48
CA PHE A 386 35.08 8.93 -0.53
C PHE A 386 36.06 8.31 -1.52
N HIS A 387 35.75 8.39 -2.80
CA HIS A 387 36.56 7.79 -3.86
C HIS A 387 37.24 8.83 -4.76
N GLY A 388 37.12 10.14 -4.45
CA GLY A 388 37.62 11.22 -5.28
C GLY A 388 36.67 11.59 -6.43
N ASP A 389 35.38 11.29 -6.28
CA ASP A 389 34.32 11.62 -7.24
C ASP A 389 33.98 13.11 -7.16
N LYS A 390 34.84 13.92 -7.79
CA LYS A 390 34.75 15.38 -7.78
C LYS A 390 33.65 15.88 -8.71
N LEU A 391 32.75 16.69 -8.17
CA LEU A 391 31.71 17.38 -8.91
C LEU A 391 31.89 18.89 -8.82
N ARG A 392 31.75 19.56 -9.97
CA ARG A 392 31.57 21.01 -10.07
C ARG A 392 30.42 21.27 -11.02
N ILE A 393 29.51 22.17 -10.65
CA ILE A 393 28.31 22.44 -11.44
C ILE A 393 28.34 23.85 -12.05
N ASP A 394 27.67 24.00 -13.19
CA ASP A 394 27.49 25.27 -13.89
C ASP A 394 26.05 25.78 -13.77
N ASN A 395 25.71 26.90 -14.42
CA ASN A 395 24.38 27.49 -14.39
C ASN A 395 23.30 26.66 -15.12
N ARG A 396 23.69 25.76 -16.02
CA ARG A 396 22.81 24.84 -16.76
C ARG A 396 22.65 23.48 -16.06
N THR A 397 23.45 23.21 -15.04
CA THR A 397 23.30 22.02 -14.22
C THR A 397 22.08 22.12 -13.32
N VAL A 398 21.27 21.07 -13.30
CA VAL A 398 20.17 20.88 -12.36
C VAL A 398 20.51 19.70 -11.47
N LEU A 399 20.59 19.91 -10.16
CA LEU A 399 20.82 18.82 -9.21
C LEU A 399 19.50 18.07 -8.98
N ILE A 400 19.51 16.74 -9.13
CA ILE A 400 18.36 15.91 -8.79
C ILE A 400 18.68 15.19 -7.48
N LEU A 401 18.04 15.59 -6.40
CA LEU A 401 18.23 14.98 -5.09
C LEU A 401 17.13 13.95 -4.85
N GLU A 402 17.48 12.68 -4.75
CA GLU A 402 16.52 11.61 -4.51
C GLU A 402 16.76 10.95 -3.15
N GLY A 403 15.70 10.74 -2.39
CA GLY A 403 15.72 10.03 -1.13
C GLY A 403 14.48 10.28 -0.31
N ILE A 404 14.27 9.47 0.74
CA ILE A 404 13.03 9.49 1.51
C ILE A 404 12.73 10.86 2.15
N HIS A 405 13.75 11.67 2.45
CA HIS A 405 13.61 12.99 3.08
C HIS A 405 13.65 14.18 2.11
N ALA A 406 13.71 13.96 0.78
CA ALA A 406 13.95 15.05 -0.17
C ALA A 406 12.95 16.21 -0.09
N LEU A 407 11.70 15.94 0.34
CA LEU A 407 10.65 16.95 0.50
C LEU A 407 10.51 17.50 1.93
N ASN A 408 11.29 17.00 2.89
CA ASN A 408 11.32 17.54 4.24
C ASN A 408 11.98 18.95 4.20
N PRO A 409 11.30 20.02 4.64
CA PRO A 409 11.85 21.37 4.64
C PRO A 409 13.18 21.49 5.42
N GLU A 410 13.38 20.68 6.46
CA GLU A 410 14.59 20.66 7.27
C GLU A 410 15.83 20.15 6.52
N LEU A 411 15.66 19.45 5.38
CA LEU A 411 16.77 18.98 4.56
C LEU A 411 17.50 20.14 3.87
N THR A 412 16.75 21.12 3.34
CA THR A 412 17.28 22.22 2.51
C THR A 412 16.82 23.61 2.98
N PRO A 413 17.00 23.96 4.26
CA PRO A 413 16.41 25.17 4.84
C PRO A 413 17.00 26.47 4.26
N GLN A 414 18.23 26.43 3.75
CA GLN A 414 18.94 27.60 3.24
C GLN A 414 18.73 27.85 1.74
N ILE A 415 18.00 26.95 1.07
CA ILE A 415 17.72 27.06 -0.37
C ILE A 415 16.33 27.67 -0.57
N PRO A 416 16.18 28.77 -1.32
CA PRO A 416 14.87 29.34 -1.61
C PRO A 416 13.96 28.37 -2.38
N ASP A 417 12.66 28.37 -2.07
CA ASP A 417 11.68 27.51 -2.74
C ASP A 417 11.54 27.79 -4.24
N ILE A 418 11.86 29.01 -4.69
CA ILE A 418 11.83 29.38 -6.10
C ILE A 418 12.85 28.59 -6.94
N ASN A 419 13.94 28.12 -6.31
CA ASN A 419 14.98 27.32 -6.93
C ASN A 419 14.70 25.81 -6.88
N LYS A 420 13.59 25.40 -6.25
CA LYS A 420 13.23 24.00 -6.03
C LYS A 420 12.05 23.61 -6.92
N PHE A 421 12.09 22.35 -7.36
CA PHE A 421 10.95 21.64 -7.92
C PHE A 421 10.78 20.33 -7.15
N LYS A 422 9.62 20.14 -6.53
CA LYS A 422 9.34 19.09 -5.56
C LYS A 422 8.48 18.00 -6.21
N ILE A 423 8.97 16.76 -6.23
CA ILE A 423 8.27 15.61 -6.80
C ILE A 423 8.07 14.56 -5.72
N TYR A 424 6.84 14.08 -5.57
CA TYR A 424 6.51 12.96 -4.71
C TYR A 424 6.19 11.72 -5.55
N VAL A 425 6.98 10.68 -5.40
CA VAL A 425 6.86 9.40 -6.12
C VAL A 425 6.28 8.35 -5.19
N SER A 426 5.13 7.78 -5.54
CA SER A 426 4.49 6.73 -4.75
C SER A 426 3.86 5.65 -5.65
N ALA A 427 3.80 4.42 -5.14
CA ALA A 427 3.17 3.30 -5.85
C ALA A 427 1.66 3.30 -5.55
N LEU A 428 0.93 4.31 -6.04
CA LEU A 428 -0.50 4.49 -5.83
C LEU A 428 -1.30 3.44 -6.64
N THR A 429 -1.39 2.23 -6.08
CA THR A 429 -2.15 1.11 -6.67
C THR A 429 -3.60 1.52 -6.90
N THR A 430 -4.02 1.55 -8.16
CA THR A 430 -5.37 1.93 -8.58
C THR A 430 -6.23 0.74 -8.99
N ILE A 431 -5.63 -0.45 -9.15
CA ILE A 431 -6.35 -1.68 -9.46
C ILE A 431 -6.94 -2.26 -8.17
N SER A 432 -8.20 -2.70 -8.21
CA SER A 432 -8.87 -3.42 -7.11
C SER A 432 -9.00 -4.91 -7.44
N LEU A 433 -9.24 -5.75 -6.43
CA LEU A 433 -9.62 -7.15 -6.67
C LEU A 433 -11.00 -7.21 -7.34
N ASP A 434 -11.93 -6.44 -6.81
CA ASP A 434 -13.29 -6.23 -7.30
C ASP A 434 -13.82 -4.88 -6.76
N ASP A 435 -15.08 -4.53 -7.00
CA ASP A 435 -15.62 -3.20 -6.65
C ASP A 435 -15.62 -2.91 -5.13
N HIS A 436 -15.60 -3.92 -4.27
CA HIS A 436 -15.66 -3.77 -2.80
C HIS A 436 -14.36 -4.19 -2.10
N ASN A 437 -13.43 -4.82 -2.83
CA ASN A 437 -12.18 -5.33 -2.29
C ASN A 437 -10.99 -4.57 -2.90
N TRP A 438 -10.57 -3.50 -2.23
CA TRP A 438 -9.40 -2.74 -2.68
C TRP A 438 -8.07 -3.44 -2.41
N ILE A 439 -7.04 -3.00 -3.13
CA ILE A 439 -5.66 -3.44 -2.91
C ILE A 439 -4.87 -2.33 -2.22
N PRO A 440 -4.35 -2.56 -1.00
CA PRO A 440 -3.56 -1.56 -0.31
C PRO A 440 -2.27 -1.22 -1.05
N THR A 441 -2.00 0.08 -1.28
CA THR A 441 -0.71 0.59 -1.75
C THR A 441 0.47 0.07 -0.92
N THR A 442 0.26 -0.14 0.38
CA THR A 442 1.28 -0.71 1.28
C THR A 442 1.68 -2.13 0.92
N ASP A 443 0.75 -2.94 0.39
CA ASP A 443 1.02 -4.33 0.00
C ASP A 443 1.87 -4.37 -1.27
N ASN A 444 1.58 -3.48 -2.24
CA ASN A 444 2.42 -3.31 -3.43
C ASN A 444 3.87 -2.99 -3.05
N ARG A 445 4.04 -1.96 -2.22
CA ARG A 445 5.36 -1.51 -1.76
C ARG A 445 6.10 -2.59 -0.97
N LEU A 446 5.39 -3.34 -0.11
CA LEU A 446 5.99 -4.45 0.64
C LEU A 446 6.43 -5.57 -0.30
N LEU A 447 5.63 -5.95 -1.31
CA LEU A 447 6.03 -6.95 -2.31
C LEU A 447 7.25 -6.50 -3.11
N ARG A 448 7.24 -5.26 -3.62
CA ARG A 448 8.41 -4.64 -4.27
C ARG A 448 9.65 -4.71 -3.39
N ARG A 449 9.50 -4.38 -2.10
CA ARG A 449 10.58 -4.42 -1.12
C ARG A 449 11.11 -5.83 -0.88
N ILE A 450 10.23 -6.82 -0.69
CA ILE A 450 10.61 -8.22 -0.47
C ILE A 450 11.45 -8.76 -1.63
N VAL A 451 11.00 -8.51 -2.87
CA VAL A 451 11.73 -8.99 -4.06
C VAL A 451 13.08 -8.29 -4.19
N ARG A 452 13.12 -6.96 -4.05
CA ARG A 452 14.37 -6.18 -4.13
C ARG A 452 15.36 -6.54 -3.03
N ASP A 453 14.91 -6.60 -1.79
CA ASP A 453 15.78 -6.82 -0.63
C ASP A 453 16.39 -8.23 -0.69
N PHE A 454 15.64 -9.22 -1.19
CA PHE A 454 16.14 -10.57 -1.48
C PHE A 454 17.19 -10.58 -2.60
N ASN A 455 16.90 -9.92 -3.72
CA ASN A 455 17.78 -9.96 -4.90
C ASN A 455 19.06 -9.12 -4.75
N TYR A 456 19.01 -8.00 -4.04
CA TYR A 456 20.09 -7.00 -4.04
C TYR A 456 20.68 -6.67 -2.68
N ARG A 457 19.96 -6.94 -1.59
CA ARG A 457 20.39 -6.53 -0.24
C ARG A 457 20.73 -7.70 0.68
N GLY A 458 20.52 -8.93 0.22
CA GLY A 458 20.81 -10.15 0.97
C GLY A 458 19.88 -10.39 2.16
N TYR A 459 18.71 -9.73 2.21
CA TYR A 459 17.72 -9.98 3.25
C TYR A 459 16.71 -11.03 2.82
N SER A 460 16.36 -11.94 3.74
CA SER A 460 15.23 -12.85 3.54
C SER A 460 13.88 -12.10 3.57
N ALA A 461 12.82 -12.72 3.04
CA ALA A 461 11.46 -12.23 3.22
C ALA A 461 11.10 -12.06 4.70
N ARG A 462 11.57 -12.97 5.57
CA ARG A 462 11.34 -12.89 7.02
C ARG A 462 11.91 -11.60 7.60
N GLU A 463 13.17 -11.29 7.32
CA GLU A 463 13.82 -10.07 7.84
C GLU A 463 13.19 -8.80 7.26
N THR A 464 12.76 -8.85 6.00
CA THR A 464 12.09 -7.71 5.37
C THR A 464 10.72 -7.45 6.01
N ILE A 465 9.93 -8.50 6.23
CA ILE A 465 8.62 -8.41 6.89
C ILE A 465 8.76 -7.94 8.34
N SER A 466 9.74 -8.43 9.09
CA SER A 466 9.92 -8.07 10.50
C SER A 466 10.27 -6.59 10.69
N ARG A 467 10.97 -5.97 9.73
CA ARG A 467 11.33 -4.55 9.75
C ARG A 467 10.25 -3.61 9.21
N TRP A 468 9.25 -4.15 8.51
CA TRP A 468 8.22 -3.33 7.86
C TRP A 468 7.47 -2.39 8.82
N PRO A 469 7.13 -2.77 10.07
CA PRO A 469 6.48 -1.85 11.00
C PRO A 469 7.30 -0.58 11.31
N SER A 470 8.61 -0.72 11.54
CA SER A 470 9.51 0.42 11.78
C SER A 470 9.55 1.37 10.58
N VAL A 471 9.62 0.81 9.38
CA VAL A 471 9.57 1.58 8.11
C VAL A 471 8.28 2.39 8.01
N ARG A 472 7.14 1.77 8.35
CA ARG A 472 5.83 2.44 8.32
C ARG A 472 5.74 3.58 9.32
N ILE A 473 6.29 3.42 10.51
CA ILE A 473 6.36 4.48 11.53
C ILE A 473 7.22 5.64 11.02
N GLY A 474 8.40 5.34 10.45
CA GLY A 474 9.26 6.35 9.83
C GLY A 474 8.58 7.12 8.71
N GLU A 475 7.83 6.43 7.84
CA GLU A 475 7.05 7.04 6.76
C GLU A 475 5.97 8.01 7.27
N GLU A 476 5.24 7.61 8.31
CA GLU A 476 4.19 8.44 8.92
C GLU A 476 4.75 9.70 9.59
N LYS A 477 5.95 9.61 10.15
CA LYS A 477 6.61 10.73 10.82
C LYS A 477 7.33 11.68 9.87
N TRP A 478 8.06 11.14 8.89
CA TRP A 478 9.07 11.90 8.15
C TRP A 478 8.75 12.14 6.68
N ILE A 479 7.75 11.45 6.11
CA ILE A 479 7.50 11.44 4.66
C ILE A 479 6.08 11.90 4.34
N PHE A 480 5.06 11.22 4.86
CA PHE A 480 3.66 11.56 4.56
C PHE A 480 3.23 12.98 4.96
N PRO A 481 3.75 13.60 6.04
CA PRO A 481 3.43 14.99 6.35
C PRO A 481 3.81 15.99 5.25
N TYR A 482 4.77 15.63 4.39
CA TYR A 482 5.31 16.53 3.36
C TYR A 482 4.88 16.18 1.93
N GLN A 483 4.07 15.14 1.72
CA GLN A 483 3.70 14.68 0.38
C GLN A 483 2.91 15.72 -0.43
N GLU A 484 1.96 16.42 0.22
CA GLU A 484 1.13 17.46 -0.42
C GLU A 484 1.92 18.76 -0.70
N ASN A 485 3.14 18.90 -0.16
CA ASN A 485 4.04 20.01 -0.48
C ASN A 485 4.73 19.84 -1.84
N ALA A 486 4.56 18.69 -2.52
CA ALA A 486 5.12 18.45 -3.84
C ALA A 486 4.48 19.36 -4.90
N ASP A 487 5.27 19.86 -5.85
CA ASP A 487 4.73 20.53 -7.04
C ASP A 487 3.98 19.52 -7.91
N ILE A 488 4.47 18.28 -8.00
CA ILE A 488 3.84 17.17 -8.74
C ILE A 488 3.92 15.87 -7.94
N MET A 489 2.84 15.08 -7.99
CA MET A 489 2.83 13.69 -7.58
C MET A 489 2.93 12.76 -8.80
N PHE A 490 3.74 11.72 -8.69
CA PHE A 490 3.92 10.71 -9.73
C PHE A 490 3.57 9.33 -9.19
N ASN A 491 2.65 8.65 -9.87
CA ASN A 491 2.29 7.28 -9.56
C ASN A 491 3.22 6.31 -10.30
N SER A 492 4.01 5.57 -9.53
CA SER A 492 4.91 4.54 -10.05
C SER A 492 4.29 3.15 -10.13
N ALA A 493 3.04 2.97 -9.67
CA ALA A 493 2.34 1.71 -9.80
C ALA A 493 1.99 1.44 -11.27
N MET A 494 2.13 0.19 -11.68
CA MET A 494 1.76 -0.27 -13.02
C MET A 494 0.67 -1.32 -12.90
N LEU A 495 -0.33 -1.28 -13.77
CA LEU A 495 -1.50 -2.16 -13.69
C LEU A 495 -1.14 -3.65 -13.66
N PHE A 496 -0.20 -4.06 -14.51
CA PHE A 496 0.21 -5.45 -14.65
C PHE A 496 1.22 -5.92 -13.58
N GLU A 497 1.68 -5.03 -12.69
CA GLU A 497 2.89 -5.32 -11.92
C GLU A 497 2.75 -6.51 -10.97
N PHE A 498 1.58 -6.73 -10.40
CA PHE A 498 1.36 -7.88 -9.50
C PHE A 498 1.44 -9.21 -10.24
N ALA A 499 0.98 -9.26 -11.49
CA ALA A 499 1.09 -10.44 -12.35
C ALA A 499 2.56 -10.81 -12.62
N VAL A 500 3.43 -9.79 -12.80
CA VAL A 500 4.88 -9.98 -12.99
C VAL A 500 5.58 -10.26 -11.67
N LEU A 501 5.28 -9.49 -10.62
CA LEU A 501 5.86 -9.66 -9.28
C LEU A 501 5.52 -11.02 -8.70
N ARG A 502 4.38 -11.62 -9.02
CA ARG A 502 4.02 -12.97 -8.57
C ARG A 502 5.11 -13.99 -8.90
N TYR A 503 5.65 -13.96 -10.11
CA TYR A 503 6.69 -14.89 -10.57
C TYR A 503 7.94 -14.85 -9.67
N HIS A 504 8.30 -13.66 -9.20
CA HIS A 504 9.46 -13.44 -8.34
C HIS A 504 9.15 -13.60 -6.84
N ALA A 505 7.99 -13.12 -6.39
CA ALA A 505 7.62 -13.07 -4.97
C ALA A 505 7.18 -14.42 -4.41
N GLU A 506 6.50 -15.26 -5.21
CA GLU A 506 5.99 -16.56 -4.76
C GLU A 506 7.08 -17.50 -4.18
N PRO A 507 8.23 -17.74 -4.84
CA PRO A 507 9.30 -18.57 -4.26
C PRO A 507 9.90 -17.94 -2.99
N ILE A 508 10.06 -16.62 -2.95
CA ILE A 508 10.66 -15.91 -1.82
C ILE A 508 9.74 -16.00 -0.59
N LEU A 509 8.44 -15.75 -0.76
CA LEU A 509 7.47 -15.81 0.34
C LEU A 509 7.28 -17.24 0.87
N ASN A 510 7.33 -18.25 0.01
CA ASN A 510 7.24 -19.66 0.42
C ASN A 510 8.43 -20.12 1.30
N SER A 511 9.56 -19.39 1.28
CA SER A 511 10.72 -19.68 2.12
C SER A 511 10.49 -19.32 3.61
N VAL A 512 9.47 -18.53 3.94
CA VAL A 512 9.21 -18.07 5.31
C VAL A 512 8.68 -19.23 6.17
N PRO A 513 9.38 -19.63 7.26
CA PRO A 513 8.97 -20.76 8.09
C PRO A 513 7.65 -20.53 8.83
N ARG A 514 6.80 -21.57 8.93
CA ARG A 514 5.48 -21.46 9.60
C ARG A 514 5.54 -21.14 11.09
N ASN A 515 6.67 -21.45 11.73
CA ASN A 515 6.88 -21.31 13.16
C ASN A 515 7.31 -19.91 13.59
N CYS A 516 7.45 -18.94 12.67
CA CYS A 516 7.78 -17.56 13.00
C CYS A 516 6.58 -16.62 12.82
N PRO A 517 6.52 -15.48 13.54
CA PRO A 517 5.41 -14.52 13.45
C PRO A 517 5.22 -13.95 12.03
N GLU A 518 6.31 -13.76 11.29
CA GLU A 518 6.31 -13.17 9.94
C GLU A 518 5.56 -14.03 8.90
N TYR A 519 5.38 -15.32 9.20
CA TYR A 519 4.58 -16.21 8.36
C TYR A 519 3.15 -15.70 8.16
N ALA A 520 2.58 -14.97 9.11
CA ALA A 520 1.25 -14.40 9.01
C ALA A 520 1.11 -13.50 7.77
N GLU A 521 2.03 -12.53 7.63
CA GLU A 521 2.05 -11.60 6.50
C GLU A 521 2.51 -12.29 5.22
N ALA A 522 3.51 -13.19 5.28
CA ALA A 522 3.94 -13.93 4.10
C ALA A 522 2.82 -14.79 3.50
N TYR A 523 2.07 -15.50 4.34
CA TYR A 523 0.92 -16.31 3.94
C TYR A 523 -0.21 -15.45 3.37
N ARG A 524 -0.47 -14.28 3.96
CA ARG A 524 -1.47 -13.32 3.46
C ARG A 524 -1.09 -12.78 2.08
N LEU A 525 0.17 -12.40 1.88
CA LEU A 525 0.67 -11.93 0.58
C LEU A 525 0.61 -13.05 -0.47
N LEU A 526 0.97 -14.29 -0.11
CA LEU A 526 0.84 -15.45 -0.99
C LEU A 526 -0.61 -15.70 -1.43
N LYS A 527 -1.57 -15.60 -0.50
CA LYS A 527 -2.99 -15.70 -0.84
C LYS A 527 -3.44 -14.57 -1.78
N PHE A 528 -2.91 -13.36 -1.57
CA PHE A 528 -3.26 -12.18 -2.35
C PHE A 528 -2.70 -12.25 -3.78
N ILE A 529 -1.41 -12.55 -3.97
CA ILE A 529 -0.82 -12.59 -5.32
C ILE A 529 -1.40 -13.71 -6.18
N LYS A 530 -2.02 -14.74 -5.58
CA LYS A 530 -2.66 -15.84 -6.32
C LYS A 530 -3.88 -15.44 -7.14
N TYR A 531 -4.49 -14.28 -6.86
CA TYR A 531 -5.58 -13.76 -7.68
C TYR A 531 -5.11 -13.28 -9.06
N PHE A 532 -3.81 -13.07 -9.28
CA PHE A 532 -3.29 -12.55 -10.55
C PHE A 532 -2.77 -13.68 -11.42
N THR A 533 -3.21 -13.75 -12.67
CA THR A 533 -2.62 -14.64 -13.68
C THR A 533 -1.14 -14.26 -13.87
N PRO A 534 -0.18 -15.18 -13.66
CA PRO A 534 1.24 -14.85 -13.70
C PRO A 534 1.66 -14.46 -15.12
N VAL A 535 2.43 -13.37 -15.23
CA VAL A 535 2.99 -12.89 -16.50
C VAL A 535 4.51 -12.94 -16.41
N PRO A 536 5.22 -13.62 -17.35
CA PRO A 536 6.67 -13.61 -17.38
C PRO A 536 7.23 -12.20 -17.58
N ASP A 537 8.43 -11.93 -17.05
CA ASP A 537 9.02 -10.60 -17.08
C ASP A 537 9.83 -10.30 -18.35
N ASN A 538 9.83 -11.18 -19.35
CA ASN A 538 10.58 -11.03 -20.60
C ASN A 538 10.14 -9.81 -21.43
N GLU A 539 8.84 -9.49 -21.41
CA GLU A 539 8.27 -8.36 -22.15
C GLU A 539 8.41 -7.03 -21.41
N VAL A 540 8.85 -7.04 -20.15
CA VAL A 540 9.07 -5.79 -19.39
C VAL A 540 10.32 -5.08 -19.92
N PRO A 541 10.25 -3.83 -20.39
CA PRO A 541 11.41 -3.14 -20.95
C PRO A 541 12.57 -3.03 -19.94
N PRO A 542 13.83 -3.02 -20.39
CA PRO A 542 14.98 -2.82 -19.50
C PRO A 542 15.02 -1.41 -18.87
N THR A 543 14.26 -0.47 -19.42
CA THR A 543 14.08 0.89 -18.88
C THR A 543 12.90 1.00 -17.90
N SER A 544 12.12 -0.06 -17.71
CA SER A 544 10.97 -0.05 -16.79
C SER A 544 11.39 0.25 -15.36
N LEU A 545 10.55 0.99 -14.64
CA LEU A 545 10.73 1.24 -13.21
C LEU A 545 10.71 -0.07 -12.40
N LEU A 546 9.99 -1.09 -12.87
CA LEU A 546 9.89 -2.37 -12.18
C LEU A 546 11.22 -3.14 -12.15
N ARG A 547 12.14 -2.84 -13.08
CA ARG A 547 13.48 -3.45 -13.15
C ARG A 547 14.37 -3.06 -11.96
N GLU A 548 13.98 -2.05 -11.16
CA GLU A 548 14.57 -1.75 -9.85
C GLU A 548 14.43 -2.93 -8.86
N PHE A 549 13.34 -3.69 -8.96
CA PHE A 549 12.97 -4.68 -7.94
C PHE A 549 13.41 -6.09 -8.29
N PHE A 550 13.26 -6.50 -9.55
CA PHE A 550 13.56 -7.88 -9.99
C PHE A 550 14.68 -7.99 -11.04
N GLY A 551 15.26 -6.88 -11.50
CA GLY A 551 16.45 -6.88 -12.35
C GLY A 551 16.18 -6.96 -13.84
N GLY A 552 17.26 -6.92 -14.62
CA GLY A 552 17.21 -6.73 -16.09
C GLY A 552 17.20 -5.27 -16.53
N SER A 553 17.59 -4.35 -15.63
CA SER A 553 17.64 -2.91 -15.91
C SER A 553 18.80 -2.54 -16.82
N SER A 554 18.58 -1.60 -17.76
CA SER A 554 19.66 -0.94 -18.51
C SER A 554 20.35 0.18 -17.71
N PHE A 555 19.72 0.65 -16.64
CA PHE A 555 20.32 1.59 -15.69
C PHE A 555 21.27 0.89 -14.71
N LYS A 556 22.39 1.55 -14.41
CA LYS A 556 23.28 1.21 -13.29
C LYS A 556 22.76 1.87 -12.02
N TYR A 557 22.62 1.11 -10.93
CA TYR A 557 22.13 1.60 -9.65
C TYR A 557 23.26 1.97 -8.72
#